data_AF-A0A821G9T0-F1
#
_entry.id   AF-A0A821G9T0-F1
#
_cell.length_a   1.000
_cell.length_b   1.000
_cell.length_c   1.000
_cell.angle_alpha   90.00
_cell.angle_beta   90.00
_cell.angle_gamma   90.00
#
_symmetry.space_group_name_H-M   'P 1'
#
loop_
_entity.id
_entity.type
_entity.pdbx_description
1 polymer ?
#
loop_
_entity_poly.entity_id
_entity_poly.type
_entity_poly.pdbx_seq_one_letter_code
_entity_poly.pdbx_strand_id
1 'polypeptide(L)'
;ICSNGTTGVYCEQLDMSCLNGGTCLTNETTDISYCQCPANATGSRCETIQIVCTNTTCSNNGVCSIDTSSDENRAYCVCDEGYTGENCQTSILPPTHCSRKPCGNDGTCIQTSVSSYYCICSNGLTGQSCNSTALISCASSPCRHLSTCQEIDNTNPPSYKCICPNYLTGDRCQYTNTCQKRPCLNQGNCIPLGPQNNFMCLCSPGFGHYDCSIYLGLSCNTSLCVNDGICDHNGTNIQCICPINFAGPRCEWNSVCSVNTCQNGGTCRQIAPTMAECLCQTGFTGPTCNLRDSCAISPCKNGGGCTTLLVDTGTDWSAYRCVCPPGIYGQNCDTGNYRYFYSHYLSLLKNLFQQLALVLI
;
A
#
# COMPACT_ATOMS: atom_id res chain seq x y z
N ILE A 1 -4.20 75.15 -33.37
CA ILE A 1 -4.11 74.13 -32.29
C ILE A 1 -3.86 72.82 -33.01
N CYS A 2 -2.72 72.19 -32.78
CA CYS A 2 -2.36 70.93 -33.46
C CYS A 2 -3.16 69.76 -32.87
N SER A 3 -3.39 68.72 -33.67
CA SER A 3 -4.00 67.47 -33.23
C SER A 3 -3.07 66.74 -32.26
N ASN A 4 -3.62 65.85 -31.42
CA ASN A 4 -2.85 65.15 -30.41
C ASN A 4 -1.71 64.33 -31.06
N GLY A 5 -0.46 64.65 -30.72
CA GLY A 5 0.73 64.01 -31.29
C GLY A 5 1.43 64.73 -32.44
N THR A 6 1.09 65.99 -32.75
CA THR A 6 1.88 66.82 -33.68
C THR A 6 2.28 68.19 -33.12
N THR A 7 3.46 68.68 -33.48
CA THR A 7 4.09 69.91 -33.01
C THR A 7 4.63 70.77 -34.18
N GLY A 8 5.11 71.98 -33.88
CA GLY A 8 5.62 72.94 -34.87
C GLY A 8 4.62 74.04 -35.27
N VAL A 9 5.11 75.10 -35.91
CA VAL A 9 4.31 76.29 -36.28
C VAL A 9 3.16 75.94 -37.23
N TYR A 10 3.35 74.93 -38.08
CA TYR A 10 2.35 74.40 -39.01
C TYR A 10 1.85 72.98 -38.66
N CYS A 11 2.13 72.48 -37.45
CA CYS A 11 1.69 71.16 -36.97
C CYS A 11 2.16 69.96 -37.82
N GLU A 12 3.33 70.07 -38.43
CA GLU A 12 3.89 69.11 -39.41
C GLU A 12 4.95 68.18 -38.82
N GLN A 13 5.38 68.41 -37.58
CA GLN A 13 6.30 67.51 -36.87
C GLN A 13 5.51 66.53 -36.00
N LEU A 14 5.88 65.24 -36.02
CA LEU A 14 5.35 64.26 -35.07
C LEU A 14 5.94 64.50 -33.68
N ASP A 15 5.11 64.54 -32.65
CA ASP A 15 5.51 64.72 -31.26
C ASP A 15 6.25 63.46 -30.74
N MET A 16 7.59 63.51 -30.75
CA MET A 16 8.47 62.44 -30.26
C MET A 16 8.79 62.56 -28.76
N SER A 17 7.86 63.08 -27.96
CA SER A 17 8.04 63.09 -26.51
C SER A 17 8.16 61.66 -25.96
N CYS A 18 9.26 61.35 -25.26
CA CYS A 18 9.44 60.07 -24.58
C CYS A 18 8.55 60.00 -23.33
N LEU A 19 7.85 58.89 -23.16
CA LEU A 19 6.89 58.66 -22.08
C LEU A 19 7.53 57.83 -20.95
N ASN A 20 6.85 57.73 -19.80
CA ASN A 20 7.21 56.84 -18.68
C ASN A 20 8.68 56.93 -18.21
N GLY A 21 9.25 58.14 -18.20
CA GLY A 21 10.63 58.38 -17.75
C GLY A 21 11.72 58.04 -18.77
N GLY A 22 11.36 57.82 -20.05
CA GLY A 22 12.32 57.68 -21.14
C GLY A 22 13.15 58.93 -21.39
N THR A 23 14.43 58.75 -21.75
CA THR A 23 15.34 59.86 -22.09
C THR A 23 15.44 59.99 -23.61
N CYS A 24 15.23 61.19 -24.14
CA CYS A 24 15.34 61.45 -25.58
C CYS A 24 16.82 61.64 -25.96
N LEU A 25 17.30 60.86 -26.92
CA LEU A 25 18.67 60.92 -27.43
C LEU A 25 18.67 61.15 -28.93
N THR A 26 19.67 61.88 -29.41
CA THR A 26 19.89 62.16 -30.84
C THR A 26 21.14 61.45 -31.32
N ASN A 27 21.04 60.71 -32.42
CA ASN A 27 22.21 60.12 -33.04
C ASN A 27 22.98 61.17 -33.85
N GLU A 28 24.18 61.53 -33.40
CA GLU A 28 25.03 62.59 -34.00
C GLU A 28 25.48 62.32 -35.45
N THR A 29 25.31 61.09 -35.95
CA THR A 29 25.65 60.76 -37.35
C THR A 29 24.47 60.83 -38.31
N THR A 30 23.24 60.75 -37.80
CA THR A 30 22.03 60.66 -38.65
C THR A 30 20.99 61.74 -38.33
N ASP A 31 21.20 62.55 -37.29
CA ASP A 31 20.24 63.55 -36.76
C ASP A 31 18.86 62.97 -36.40
N ILE A 32 18.78 61.66 -36.16
CA ILE A 32 17.53 60.97 -35.79
C ILE A 32 17.41 60.92 -34.27
N SER A 33 16.27 61.38 -33.74
CA SER A 33 15.94 61.30 -32.32
C SER A 33 15.23 59.98 -31.99
N TYR A 34 15.60 59.33 -30.90
CA TYR A 34 14.95 58.11 -30.38
C TYR A 34 14.88 58.13 -28.85
N CYS A 35 13.96 57.35 -28.29
CA CYS A 35 13.81 57.24 -26.84
C CYS A 35 14.62 56.07 -26.28
N GLN A 36 15.48 56.33 -25.30
CA GLN A 36 16.08 55.31 -24.46
C GLN A 36 15.16 55.06 -23.26
N CYS A 37 14.60 53.86 -23.17
CA CYS A 37 13.65 53.51 -22.11
C CYS A 37 14.34 53.01 -20.84
N PRO A 38 13.82 53.38 -19.65
CA PRO A 38 14.26 52.78 -18.40
C PRO A 38 13.89 51.29 -18.36
N ALA A 39 14.55 50.50 -17.50
CA ALA A 39 14.44 49.03 -17.46
C ALA A 39 13.01 48.49 -17.25
N ASN A 40 12.07 49.34 -16.83
CA ASN A 40 10.67 49.04 -16.59
C ASN A 40 9.74 49.58 -17.68
N ALA A 41 10.24 49.98 -18.85
CA ALA A 41 9.43 50.42 -19.98
C ALA A 41 10.03 49.99 -21.33
N THR A 42 9.17 49.69 -22.30
CA THR A 42 9.48 49.30 -23.68
C THR A 42 8.58 50.03 -24.68
N GLY A 43 8.88 49.91 -25.97
CA GLY A 43 8.22 50.67 -27.04
C GLY A 43 9.10 51.79 -27.60
N SER A 44 8.75 52.33 -28.76
CA SER A 44 9.59 53.33 -29.47
C SER A 44 9.58 54.70 -28.80
N ARG A 45 8.58 54.96 -27.96
CA ARG A 45 8.45 56.14 -27.10
C ARG A 45 8.40 55.76 -25.62
N CYS A 46 8.78 54.54 -25.25
CA CYS A 46 8.66 54.00 -23.89
C CYS A 46 7.22 54.01 -23.36
N GLU A 47 6.24 53.90 -24.26
CA GLU A 47 4.81 53.96 -23.99
C GLU A 47 4.29 52.74 -23.23
N THR A 48 5.01 51.62 -23.29
CA THR A 48 4.61 50.36 -22.63
C THR A 48 5.40 50.19 -21.34
N ILE A 49 4.75 50.32 -20.18
CA ILE A 49 5.41 50.03 -18.89
C ILE A 49 5.49 48.50 -18.73
N GLN A 50 6.71 47.96 -18.66
CA GLN A 50 6.97 46.57 -18.34
C GLN A 50 7.17 46.43 -16.82
N ILE A 51 6.08 46.25 -16.08
CA ILE A 51 6.15 45.85 -14.66
C ILE A 51 5.06 44.84 -14.38
N VAL A 52 5.41 43.58 -14.06
CA VAL A 52 4.41 42.74 -13.40
C VAL A 52 4.87 41.67 -12.40
N CYS A 53 6.17 41.45 -12.13
CA CYS A 53 6.57 40.58 -11.00
C CYS A 53 7.54 41.24 -10.00
N THR A 54 7.85 42.53 -10.13
CA THR A 54 8.66 43.25 -9.12
C THR A 54 7.82 43.75 -7.93
N ASN A 55 6.52 44.00 -8.14
CA ASN A 55 5.59 44.43 -7.09
C ASN A 55 4.69 43.31 -6.55
N THR A 56 4.71 42.13 -7.17
CA THR A 56 3.87 40.98 -6.78
C THR A 56 4.74 39.97 -6.04
N THR A 57 4.59 39.88 -4.72
CA THR A 57 5.34 38.92 -3.90
C THR A 57 4.48 37.69 -3.63
N CYS A 58 4.81 36.56 -4.26
CA CYS A 58 4.15 35.28 -3.98
C CYS A 58 4.80 34.61 -2.76
N SER A 59 3.99 34.33 -1.73
CA SER A 59 4.45 33.66 -0.50
C SER A 59 4.45 32.14 -0.66
N ASN A 60 5.08 31.41 0.28
CA ASN A 60 5.03 29.95 0.39
C ASN A 60 5.35 29.20 -0.92
N ASN A 61 6.48 29.54 -1.55
CA ASN A 61 6.92 28.96 -2.84
C ASN A 61 6.01 29.23 -4.05
N GLY A 62 5.01 30.12 -3.95
CA GLY A 62 4.17 30.48 -5.09
C GLY A 62 4.98 31.10 -6.25
N VAL A 63 4.59 30.78 -7.48
CA VAL A 63 5.26 31.25 -8.70
C VAL A 63 4.47 32.40 -9.33
N CYS A 64 5.12 33.57 -9.51
CA CYS A 64 4.51 34.71 -10.20
C CYS A 64 4.34 34.39 -11.69
N SER A 65 3.12 34.55 -12.21
CA SER A 65 2.75 34.32 -13.61
C SER A 65 1.96 35.50 -14.15
N ILE A 66 2.02 35.70 -15.47
CA ILE A 66 1.33 36.79 -16.17
C ILE A 66 0.19 36.24 -17.01
N ASP A 67 -0.96 36.89 -16.92
CA ASP A 67 -2.09 36.62 -17.81
C ASP A 67 -1.97 37.49 -19.06
N THR A 68 -1.64 36.85 -20.18
CA THR A 68 -1.46 37.49 -21.49
C THR A 68 -2.76 37.56 -22.29
N SER A 69 -3.91 37.22 -21.69
CA SER A 69 -5.20 37.13 -22.40
C SER A 69 -6.03 38.43 -22.40
N SER A 70 -5.60 39.46 -21.68
CA SER A 70 -6.25 40.78 -21.62
C SER A 70 -5.23 41.91 -21.78
N ASP A 71 -5.65 43.02 -22.37
CA ASP A 71 -4.83 44.22 -22.67
C ASP A 71 -4.13 44.88 -21.45
N GLU A 72 -4.37 44.39 -20.23
CA GLU A 72 -3.83 44.92 -18.97
C GLU A 72 -2.65 44.13 -18.36
N ASN A 73 -2.11 43.09 -19.02
CA ASN A 73 -0.94 42.31 -18.55
C ASN A 73 -0.95 42.06 -17.02
N ARG A 74 -1.98 41.40 -16.50
CA ARG A 74 -2.17 41.23 -15.05
C ARG A 74 -1.31 40.10 -14.49
N ALA A 75 -0.53 40.36 -13.44
CA ALA A 75 0.18 39.31 -12.72
C ALA A 75 -0.68 38.69 -11.63
N TYR A 76 -0.49 37.40 -11.45
CA TYR A 76 -1.12 36.62 -10.40
C TYR A 76 -0.14 35.55 -9.91
N CYS A 77 -0.34 35.11 -8.67
CA CYS A 77 0.45 34.02 -8.11
C CYS A 77 -0.21 32.67 -8.41
N VAL A 78 0.58 31.72 -8.92
CA VAL A 78 0.22 30.30 -8.95
C VAL A 78 0.69 29.69 -7.64
N CYS A 79 -0.25 29.23 -6.81
CA CYS A 79 0.05 28.73 -5.47
C CYS A 79 0.43 27.26 -5.47
N ASP A 80 1.40 26.92 -4.62
CA ASP A 80 1.86 25.55 -4.37
C ASP A 80 0.80 24.73 -3.60
N GLU A 81 0.92 23.40 -3.60
CA GLU A 81 -0.10 22.51 -3.02
C GLU A 81 -0.36 22.82 -1.53
N GLY A 82 -1.61 23.09 -1.17
CA GLY A 82 -2.02 23.44 0.21
C GLY A 82 -2.08 24.93 0.55
N TYR A 83 -1.90 25.83 -0.42
CA TYR A 83 -2.01 27.29 -0.24
C TYR A 83 -3.00 27.95 -1.20
N THR A 84 -3.59 29.06 -0.77
CA THR A 84 -4.57 29.86 -1.52
C THR A 84 -4.45 31.35 -1.19
N GLY A 85 -5.31 32.18 -1.77
CA GLY A 85 -5.26 33.63 -1.68
C GLY A 85 -4.48 34.26 -2.83
N GLU A 86 -4.67 35.56 -3.02
CA GLU A 86 -4.14 36.34 -4.14
C GLU A 86 -2.61 36.28 -4.28
N ASN A 87 -1.89 36.16 -3.16
CA ASN A 87 -0.43 36.07 -3.07
C ASN A 87 0.05 34.76 -2.40
N CYS A 88 -0.79 33.72 -2.38
CA CYS A 88 -0.50 32.43 -1.72
C CYS A 88 -0.19 32.54 -0.22
N GLN A 89 -0.70 33.59 0.43
CA GLN A 89 -0.48 33.88 1.84
C GLN A 89 -1.34 33.01 2.77
N THR A 90 -2.44 32.47 2.26
CA THR A 90 -3.40 31.72 3.06
C THR A 90 -3.07 30.24 2.95
N SER A 91 -2.64 29.61 4.04
CA SER A 91 -2.62 28.14 4.09
C SER A 91 -4.07 27.65 4.01
N ILE A 92 -4.36 26.77 3.05
CA ILE A 92 -5.59 25.99 3.09
C ILE A 92 -5.42 25.05 4.27
N LEU A 93 -5.84 25.49 5.45
CA LEU A 93 -6.19 24.56 6.50
C LEU A 93 -7.45 23.86 6.00
N PRO A 94 -7.36 22.58 5.59
CA PRO A 94 -8.54 21.85 5.17
C PRO A 94 -9.58 21.88 6.29
N PRO A 95 -10.89 22.00 5.99
CA PRO A 95 -11.90 21.74 7.00
C PRO A 95 -11.69 20.31 7.50
N THR A 96 -11.14 20.17 8.70
CA THR A 96 -10.81 18.87 9.26
C THR A 96 -12.09 18.04 9.34
N HIS A 97 -12.02 16.79 8.91
CA HIS A 97 -13.16 15.88 8.97
C HIS A 97 -13.74 15.80 10.39
N CYS A 98 -12.90 15.91 11.43
CA CYS A 98 -13.34 15.92 12.82
C CYS A 98 -14.21 17.12 13.23
N SER A 99 -14.11 18.26 12.53
CA SER A 99 -15.01 19.40 12.75
C SER A 99 -16.48 19.05 12.46
N ARG A 100 -16.74 18.01 11.65
CA ARG A 100 -18.09 17.53 11.30
C ARG A 100 -18.61 16.41 12.22
N LYS A 101 -17.89 16.08 13.30
CA LYS A 101 -18.20 14.97 14.24
C LYS A 101 -18.59 13.66 13.54
N PRO A 102 -17.73 13.08 12.69
CA PRO A 102 -18.04 11.88 11.92
C PRO A 102 -18.05 10.57 12.74
N CYS A 103 -17.65 10.64 14.01
CA CYS A 103 -17.61 9.51 14.93
C CYS A 103 -18.90 9.46 15.74
N GLY A 104 -19.67 8.37 15.58
CA GLY A 104 -20.88 8.11 16.36
C GLY A 104 -20.58 7.58 17.77
N ASN A 105 -21.62 7.54 18.61
CA ASN A 105 -21.62 6.89 19.94
C ASN A 105 -20.43 7.29 20.85
N ASP A 106 -20.19 8.60 20.97
CA ASP A 106 -19.10 9.18 21.77
C ASP A 106 -17.69 8.75 21.33
N GLY A 107 -17.54 8.28 20.08
CA GLY A 107 -16.24 8.01 19.49
C GLY A 107 -15.38 9.27 19.40
N THR A 108 -14.10 9.17 19.78
CA THR A 108 -13.16 10.30 19.72
C THR A 108 -12.59 10.42 18.31
N CYS A 109 -12.89 11.50 17.61
CA CYS A 109 -12.34 11.75 16.28
C CYS A 109 -10.89 12.23 16.35
N ILE A 110 -10.01 11.59 15.58
CA ILE A 110 -8.63 12.04 15.38
C ILE A 110 -8.41 12.34 13.90
N GLN A 111 -7.98 13.56 13.61
CA GLN A 111 -7.61 13.98 12.27
C GLN A 111 -6.21 13.45 11.96
N THR A 112 -6.08 12.65 10.92
CA THR A 112 -4.81 12.00 10.53
C THR A 112 -4.14 12.71 9.35
N SER A 113 -4.90 13.31 8.44
CA SER A 113 -4.37 14.17 7.38
C SER A 113 -5.42 15.16 6.90
N VAL A 114 -5.08 15.97 5.90
CA VAL A 114 -5.97 16.91 5.21
C VAL A 114 -7.27 16.26 4.69
N SER A 115 -7.18 14.99 4.29
CA SER A 115 -8.24 14.21 3.65
C SER A 115 -8.61 12.93 4.43
N SER A 116 -8.07 12.74 5.64
CA SER A 116 -8.31 11.52 6.42
C SER A 116 -8.54 11.79 7.90
N TYR A 117 -9.40 10.97 8.49
CA TYR A 117 -9.66 10.92 9.91
C TYR A 117 -9.89 9.47 10.32
N TYR A 118 -9.75 9.21 11.61
CA TYR A 118 -10.13 7.94 12.20
C TYR A 118 -10.83 8.16 13.53
N CYS A 119 -11.78 7.30 13.85
CA CYS A 119 -12.54 7.35 15.08
C CYS A 119 -12.01 6.33 16.08
N ILE A 120 -11.60 6.80 17.26
CA ILE A 120 -11.39 5.93 18.42
C ILE A 120 -12.76 5.57 18.98
N CYS A 121 -13.10 4.29 18.90
CA CYS A 121 -14.39 3.80 19.36
C CYS A 121 -14.32 3.40 20.84
N SER A 122 -15.39 3.71 21.57
CA SER A 122 -15.60 3.23 22.94
C SER A 122 -15.71 1.71 22.99
N ASN A 123 -15.48 1.11 24.16
CA ASN A 123 -15.38 -0.34 24.35
C ASN A 123 -16.50 -1.12 23.66
N GLY A 124 -16.11 -2.12 22.88
CA GLY A 124 -17.03 -2.98 22.16
C GLY A 124 -17.49 -2.44 20.81
N LEU A 125 -16.98 -1.30 20.34
CA LEU A 125 -17.27 -0.73 19.02
C LEU A 125 -16.05 -0.79 18.07
N THR A 126 -16.30 -0.90 16.77
CA THR A 126 -15.35 -1.00 15.66
C THR A 126 -15.93 -0.31 14.41
N GLY A 127 -15.18 -0.32 13.31
CA GLY A 127 -15.55 0.37 12.06
C GLY A 127 -15.11 1.83 12.04
N GLN A 128 -15.04 2.41 10.84
CA GLN A 128 -14.44 3.74 10.59
C GLN A 128 -15.17 4.89 11.32
N SER A 129 -16.47 4.75 11.59
CA SER A 129 -17.30 5.77 12.26
C SER A 129 -17.80 5.34 13.65
N CYS A 130 -17.29 4.24 14.23
CA CYS A 130 -17.74 3.71 15.53
C CYS A 130 -19.23 3.35 15.62
N ASN A 131 -19.77 2.88 14.50
CA ASN A 131 -21.15 2.39 14.40
C ASN A 131 -21.26 0.86 14.40
N SER A 132 -20.14 0.13 14.35
CA SER A 132 -20.13 -1.33 14.36
C SER A 132 -19.66 -1.84 15.72
N THR A 133 -20.01 -3.05 16.14
CA THR A 133 -19.51 -3.66 17.39
C THR A 133 -18.28 -4.55 17.14
N ALA A 134 -17.21 -4.40 17.94
CA ALA A 134 -16.00 -5.20 17.86
C ALA A 134 -16.26 -6.63 18.36
N LEU A 135 -15.92 -7.62 17.52
CA LEU A 135 -16.16 -9.04 17.78
C LEU A 135 -15.07 -9.65 18.70
N ILE A 136 -14.91 -9.14 19.93
CA ILE A 136 -13.78 -9.48 20.83
C ILE A 136 -14.14 -10.55 21.88
N SER A 137 -15.29 -11.22 21.72
CA SER A 137 -15.78 -12.21 22.67
C SER A 137 -16.72 -13.19 21.98
N CYS A 138 -16.98 -14.33 22.58
CA CYS A 138 -18.00 -15.26 22.14
C CYS A 138 -19.41 -14.64 22.17
N ALA A 139 -19.64 -13.59 22.97
CA ALA A 139 -20.89 -12.83 22.96
C ALA A 139 -21.21 -12.23 21.57
N SER A 140 -20.19 -11.98 20.76
CA SER A 140 -20.36 -11.45 19.41
C SER A 140 -20.52 -12.53 18.34
N SER A 141 -20.63 -13.80 18.72
CA SER A 141 -20.74 -14.96 17.81
C SER A 141 -19.68 -14.95 16.67
N PRO A 142 -18.38 -14.88 17.00
CA PRO A 142 -17.34 -14.69 15.99
C PRO A 142 -17.10 -15.94 15.12
N CYS A 143 -17.42 -17.13 15.62
CA CYS A 143 -17.27 -18.40 14.91
C CYS A 143 -18.34 -18.58 13.84
N ARG A 144 -17.94 -19.02 12.65
CA ARG A 144 -18.86 -19.29 11.52
C ARG A 144 -19.55 -20.64 11.69
N HIS A 145 -20.63 -20.83 10.93
CA HIS A 145 -21.38 -22.09 10.86
C HIS A 145 -21.84 -22.61 12.22
N LEU A 146 -22.15 -21.70 13.16
CA LEU A 146 -22.56 -22.03 14.53
C LEU A 146 -21.54 -22.92 15.28
N SER A 147 -20.27 -22.82 14.90
CA SER A 147 -19.20 -23.58 15.56
C SER A 147 -19.01 -23.10 17.01
N THR A 148 -18.53 -23.99 17.87
CA THR A 148 -18.43 -23.70 19.31
C THR A 148 -17.36 -22.62 19.53
N CYS A 149 -17.73 -21.56 20.24
CA CYS A 149 -16.81 -20.51 20.66
C CYS A 149 -16.39 -20.76 22.10
N GLN A 150 -15.08 -20.75 22.35
CA GLN A 150 -14.51 -20.86 23.68
C GLN A 150 -13.80 -19.55 24.03
N GLU A 151 -14.19 -18.93 25.13
CA GLU A 151 -13.46 -17.80 25.71
C GLU A 151 -12.10 -18.28 26.22
N ILE A 152 -11.06 -17.49 25.96
CA ILE A 152 -9.72 -17.73 26.48
C ILE A 152 -9.53 -16.77 27.65
N ASP A 153 -9.77 -17.28 28.86
CA ASP A 153 -9.54 -16.53 30.10
C ASP A 153 -8.04 -16.21 30.25
N ASN A 154 -7.74 -15.02 30.80
CA ASN A 154 -6.38 -14.48 31.04
C ASN A 154 -5.65 -13.80 29.87
N THR A 155 -6.34 -13.45 28.78
CA THR A 155 -5.80 -12.49 27.80
C THR A 155 -6.34 -11.08 28.07
N ASN A 156 -5.51 -10.05 27.91
CA ASN A 156 -5.95 -8.66 27.98
C ASN A 156 -5.56 -7.95 26.67
N PRO A 157 -6.55 -7.65 25.78
CA PRO A 157 -7.99 -7.84 25.92
C PRO A 157 -8.42 -9.32 25.90
N PRO A 158 -9.66 -9.62 26.34
CA PRO A 158 -10.28 -10.94 26.21
C PRO A 158 -10.18 -11.46 24.77
N SER A 159 -9.98 -12.76 24.62
CA SER A 159 -9.80 -13.41 23.33
C SER A 159 -10.64 -14.69 23.26
N TYR A 160 -10.90 -15.17 22.05
CA TYR A 160 -11.70 -16.36 21.82
C TYR A 160 -10.97 -17.35 20.91
N LYS A 161 -11.36 -18.62 21.00
CA LYS A 161 -10.98 -19.67 20.07
C LYS A 161 -12.23 -20.36 19.53
N CYS A 162 -12.28 -20.56 18.22
CA CYS A 162 -13.33 -21.37 17.60
C CYS A 162 -12.91 -22.84 17.58
N ILE A 163 -13.78 -23.72 18.10
CA ILE A 163 -13.64 -25.16 18.01
C ILE A 163 -14.43 -25.61 16.78
N CYS A 164 -13.70 -25.99 15.74
CA CYS A 164 -14.30 -26.37 14.47
C CYS A 164 -14.73 -27.85 14.48
N PRO A 165 -15.96 -28.15 14.05
CA PRO A 165 -16.34 -29.49 13.66
C PRO A 165 -15.39 -30.07 12.60
N ASN A 166 -15.30 -31.39 12.51
CA ASN A 166 -14.37 -32.07 11.60
C ASN A 166 -14.55 -31.73 10.10
N TYR A 167 -15.71 -31.18 9.72
CA TYR A 167 -16.02 -30.73 8.35
C TYR A 167 -15.67 -29.25 8.09
N LEU A 168 -15.12 -28.53 9.06
CA LEU A 168 -14.69 -27.14 8.92
C LEU A 168 -13.23 -26.95 9.34
N THR A 169 -12.61 -25.90 8.83
CA THR A 169 -11.24 -25.47 9.16
C THR A 169 -11.13 -23.94 9.14
N GLY A 170 -9.97 -23.43 9.56
CA GLY A 170 -9.70 -22.00 9.75
C GLY A 170 -9.88 -21.54 11.20
N ASP A 171 -9.33 -20.37 11.51
CA ASP A 171 -9.35 -19.71 12.82
C ASP A 171 -10.77 -19.37 13.32
N ARG A 172 -11.70 -19.15 12.39
CA ARG A 172 -13.13 -18.88 12.67
C ARG A 172 -14.05 -19.97 12.14
N CYS A 173 -13.52 -21.15 11.78
CA CYS A 173 -14.28 -22.25 11.15
C CYS A 173 -15.00 -21.81 9.86
N GLN A 174 -14.37 -20.92 9.11
CA GLN A 174 -14.95 -20.27 7.94
C GLN A 174 -14.78 -21.08 6.64
N TYR A 175 -13.91 -22.10 6.64
CA TYR A 175 -13.61 -22.90 5.45
C TYR A 175 -14.11 -24.33 5.62
N THR A 176 -14.52 -24.96 4.52
CA THR A 176 -14.86 -26.38 4.48
C THR A 176 -13.60 -27.24 4.56
N ASN A 177 -13.63 -28.31 5.33
CA ASN A 177 -12.54 -29.27 5.39
C ASN A 177 -12.58 -30.20 4.17
N THR A 178 -11.78 -29.91 3.15
CA THR A 178 -11.68 -30.74 1.94
C THR A 178 -11.24 -32.17 2.24
N CYS A 179 -10.48 -32.41 3.31
CA CYS A 179 -10.01 -33.75 3.68
C CYS A 179 -11.13 -34.72 4.08
N GLN A 180 -12.33 -34.24 4.40
CA GLN A 180 -13.51 -35.10 4.60
C GLN A 180 -13.85 -35.91 3.35
N LYS A 181 -13.55 -35.38 2.16
CA LYS A 181 -13.76 -36.09 0.88
C LYS A 181 -12.73 -37.20 0.65
N ARG A 182 -11.76 -37.37 1.56
CA ARG A 182 -10.65 -38.32 1.47
C ARG A 182 -9.93 -38.24 0.12
N PRO A 183 -9.44 -37.05 -0.28
CA PRO A 183 -8.81 -36.88 -1.58
C PRO A 183 -7.46 -37.61 -1.67
N CYS A 184 -6.79 -37.89 -0.54
CA CYS A 184 -5.54 -38.64 -0.52
C CYS A 184 -5.81 -40.15 -0.56
N LEU A 185 -5.34 -40.80 -1.61
CA LEU A 185 -5.41 -42.25 -1.83
C LEU A 185 -4.25 -42.97 -1.14
N ASN A 186 -4.27 -44.30 -1.17
CA ASN A 186 -3.15 -45.16 -0.70
C ASN A 186 -2.63 -44.81 0.71
N GLN A 187 -3.57 -44.53 1.63
CA GLN A 187 -3.27 -44.16 3.03
C GLN A 187 -2.44 -42.88 3.18
N GLY A 188 -2.48 -41.98 2.19
CA GLY A 188 -1.88 -40.65 2.31
C GLY A 188 -2.57 -39.83 3.41
N ASN A 189 -1.77 -39.11 4.20
CA ASN A 189 -2.28 -38.25 5.26
C ASN A 189 -2.68 -36.88 4.66
N CYS A 190 -3.93 -36.46 4.86
CA CYS A 190 -4.47 -35.23 4.28
C CYS A 190 -4.35 -34.04 5.23
N ILE A 191 -3.80 -32.93 4.73
CA ILE A 191 -3.69 -31.67 5.45
C ILE A 191 -4.55 -30.63 4.71
N PRO A 192 -5.61 -30.09 5.32
CA PRO A 192 -6.41 -29.03 4.70
C PRO A 192 -5.65 -27.70 4.72
N LEU A 193 -5.62 -27.00 3.58
CA LEU A 193 -4.90 -25.74 3.42
C LEU A 193 -5.88 -24.59 3.20
N GLY A 194 -6.11 -23.77 4.24
CA GLY A 194 -6.70 -22.42 4.14
C GLY A 194 -8.02 -22.25 3.35
N PRO A 195 -8.26 -21.06 2.76
CA PRO A 195 -9.42 -20.78 1.93
C PRO A 195 -9.40 -21.54 0.58
N GLN A 196 -10.57 -21.66 -0.04
CA GLN A 196 -10.78 -22.23 -1.39
C GLN A 196 -10.57 -23.73 -1.54
N ASN A 197 -10.97 -24.51 -0.53
CA ASN A 197 -11.07 -25.96 -0.68
C ASN A 197 -9.72 -26.65 -0.99
N ASN A 198 -8.60 -26.02 -0.64
CA ASN A 198 -7.26 -26.50 -0.96
C ASN A 198 -6.77 -27.53 0.07
N PHE A 199 -5.90 -28.46 -0.35
CA PHE A 199 -5.37 -29.53 0.52
C PHE A 199 -4.01 -30.01 0.02
N MET A 200 -3.28 -30.71 0.89
CA MET A 200 -2.02 -31.38 0.58
C MET A 200 -2.06 -32.81 1.10
N CYS A 201 -1.53 -33.75 0.31
CA CYS A 201 -1.36 -35.14 0.71
C CYS A 201 0.09 -35.45 1.04
N LEU A 202 0.32 -35.99 2.24
CA LEU A 202 1.59 -36.62 2.60
C LEU A 202 1.49 -38.10 2.26
N CYS A 203 2.14 -38.51 1.19
CA CYS A 203 2.05 -39.88 0.69
C CYS A 203 2.84 -40.87 1.54
N SER A 204 2.31 -42.08 1.66
CA SER A 204 3.02 -43.21 2.25
C SER A 204 4.23 -43.60 1.37
N PRO A 205 5.27 -44.24 1.94
CA PRO A 205 6.46 -44.67 1.20
C PRO A 205 6.11 -45.42 -0.10
N GLY A 206 6.75 -45.01 -1.20
CA GLY A 206 6.56 -45.58 -2.53
C GLY A 206 5.29 -45.15 -3.27
N PHE A 207 4.56 -44.16 -2.76
CA PHE A 207 3.48 -43.49 -3.48
C PHE A 207 3.80 -42.00 -3.71
N GLY A 208 3.34 -41.46 -4.82
CA GLY A 208 3.48 -40.05 -5.16
C GLY A 208 2.27 -39.52 -5.92
N HIS A 209 2.39 -38.31 -6.47
CA HIS A 209 1.30 -37.46 -7.01
C HIS A 209 0.58 -36.65 -5.92
N TYR A 210 -0.17 -35.62 -6.32
CA TYR A 210 -0.83 -34.68 -5.38
C TYR A 210 -1.90 -35.35 -4.51
N ASP A 211 -2.43 -36.49 -4.95
CA ASP A 211 -3.44 -37.32 -4.28
C ASP A 211 -2.89 -38.70 -3.87
N CYS A 212 -1.58 -38.94 -4.01
CA CYS A 212 -0.95 -40.24 -3.74
C CYS A 212 -1.46 -41.41 -4.61
N SER A 213 -2.07 -41.15 -5.77
CA SER A 213 -2.62 -42.18 -6.66
C SER A 213 -1.57 -43.06 -7.34
N ILE A 214 -0.34 -42.55 -7.51
CA ILE A 214 0.69 -43.20 -8.33
C ILE A 214 1.61 -44.03 -7.44
N TYR A 215 1.71 -45.33 -7.73
CA TYR A 215 2.72 -46.20 -7.14
C TYR A 215 4.07 -45.97 -7.84
N LEU A 216 5.04 -45.47 -7.07
CA LEU A 216 6.41 -45.21 -7.50
C LEU A 216 7.39 -46.34 -7.12
N GLY A 217 6.96 -47.34 -6.34
CA GLY A 217 7.82 -48.43 -5.91
C GLY A 217 8.65 -48.13 -4.67
N LEU A 218 9.43 -49.11 -4.21
CA LEU A 218 10.29 -49.00 -3.01
C LEU A 218 11.80 -49.05 -3.34
N SER A 219 12.15 -49.17 -4.63
CA SER A 219 13.51 -49.07 -5.15
C SER A 219 13.51 -48.56 -6.60
N CYS A 220 14.61 -47.97 -7.06
CA CYS A 220 14.76 -47.60 -8.47
C CYS A 220 14.80 -48.85 -9.36
N ASN A 221 13.90 -48.92 -10.33
CA ASN A 221 13.93 -49.90 -11.43
C ASN A 221 13.92 -49.15 -12.78
N THR A 222 14.44 -49.76 -13.83
CA THR A 222 14.71 -49.14 -15.14
C THR A 222 13.47 -48.63 -15.87
N SER A 223 12.26 -48.99 -15.45
CA SER A 223 10.99 -48.57 -16.07
C SER A 223 10.17 -47.57 -15.24
N LEU A 224 10.70 -47.10 -14.11
CA LEU A 224 9.94 -46.21 -13.23
C LEU A 224 9.82 -44.80 -13.80
N CYS A 225 10.95 -44.15 -14.05
CA CYS A 225 11.00 -42.83 -14.66
C CYS A 225 11.01 -42.99 -16.19
N VAL A 226 10.03 -42.38 -16.86
CA VAL A 226 9.95 -42.38 -18.33
C VAL A 226 10.69 -41.16 -18.90
N ASN A 227 10.80 -41.08 -20.23
CA ASN A 227 11.39 -39.93 -20.92
C ASN A 227 12.79 -39.53 -20.40
N ASP A 228 13.66 -40.53 -20.23
CA ASP A 228 15.05 -40.37 -19.76
C ASP A 228 15.18 -39.72 -18.35
N GLY A 229 14.13 -39.81 -17.53
CA GLY A 229 14.16 -39.39 -16.13
C GLY A 229 15.14 -40.21 -15.29
N ILE A 230 15.88 -39.54 -14.41
CA ILE A 230 16.81 -40.17 -13.49
C ILE A 230 16.06 -40.51 -12.20
N CYS A 231 16.05 -41.78 -11.81
CA CYS A 231 15.51 -42.18 -10.52
C CYS A 231 16.48 -41.83 -9.40
N ASP A 232 16.06 -40.97 -8.48
CA ASP A 232 16.78 -40.65 -7.25
C ASP A 232 16.09 -41.31 -6.05
N HIS A 233 16.91 -41.90 -5.17
CA HIS A 233 16.44 -42.71 -4.05
C HIS A 233 17.09 -42.23 -2.75
N ASN A 234 16.35 -41.42 -1.99
CA ASN A 234 16.74 -40.95 -0.66
C ASN A 234 15.96 -41.74 0.41
N GLY A 235 16.46 -42.94 0.76
CA GLY A 235 15.88 -43.76 1.83
C GLY A 235 14.58 -44.46 1.43
N THR A 236 13.42 -44.04 1.94
CA THR A 236 12.10 -44.63 1.62
C THR A 236 11.30 -43.81 0.61
N ASN A 237 11.84 -42.68 0.16
CA ASN A 237 11.19 -41.77 -0.77
C ASN A 237 11.91 -41.84 -2.13
N ILE A 238 11.13 -42.15 -3.17
CA ILE A 238 11.62 -42.22 -4.55
C ILE A 238 11.09 -41.03 -5.31
N GLN A 239 11.97 -40.37 -6.03
CA GLN A 239 11.63 -39.25 -6.89
C GLN A 239 12.28 -39.42 -8.26
N CYS A 240 11.53 -39.08 -9.32
CA CYS A 240 12.09 -38.98 -10.65
C CYS A 240 12.57 -37.55 -10.89
N ILE A 241 13.85 -37.39 -11.19
CA ILE A 241 14.45 -36.15 -11.66
C ILE A 241 14.23 -36.09 -13.17
N CYS A 242 13.35 -35.20 -13.60
CA CYS A 242 12.93 -35.10 -15.00
C CYS A 242 13.82 -34.17 -15.82
N PRO A 243 14.06 -34.47 -17.11
CA PRO A 243 14.64 -33.51 -18.04
C PRO A 243 13.75 -32.27 -18.19
N ILE A 244 14.31 -31.13 -18.62
CA ILE A 244 13.63 -29.82 -18.68
C ILE A 244 12.28 -29.80 -19.41
N ASN A 245 12.10 -30.69 -20.38
CA ASN A 245 10.88 -30.78 -21.20
C ASN A 245 9.80 -31.69 -20.61
N PHE A 246 10.08 -32.38 -19.51
CA PHE A 246 9.17 -33.33 -18.89
C PHE A 246 8.92 -33.00 -17.42
N ALA A 247 7.77 -33.42 -16.92
CA ALA A 247 7.34 -33.20 -15.56
C ALA A 247 6.45 -34.35 -15.08
N GLY A 248 6.04 -34.29 -13.82
CA GLY A 248 5.20 -35.29 -13.18
C GLY A 248 6.01 -36.34 -12.41
N PRO A 249 5.32 -37.18 -11.61
CA PRO A 249 5.96 -38.10 -10.67
C PRO A 249 6.85 -39.15 -11.34
N ARG A 250 6.62 -39.46 -12.61
CA ARG A 250 7.41 -40.39 -13.42
C ARG A 250 8.01 -39.72 -14.66
N CYS A 251 7.98 -38.39 -14.77
CA CYS A 251 8.38 -37.63 -15.96
C CYS A 251 7.52 -37.90 -17.20
N GLU A 252 6.25 -38.23 -16.98
CA GLU A 252 5.29 -38.62 -18.02
C GLU A 252 4.52 -37.46 -18.64
N TRP A 253 4.58 -36.27 -18.05
CA TRP A 253 3.93 -35.07 -18.57
C TRP A 253 4.88 -34.23 -19.40
N ASN A 254 4.35 -33.49 -20.37
CA ASN A 254 5.09 -32.40 -21.00
C ASN A 254 5.21 -31.23 -20.01
N SER A 255 6.43 -30.72 -19.85
CA SER A 255 6.71 -29.63 -18.92
C SER A 255 6.13 -28.31 -19.42
N VAL A 256 5.16 -27.76 -18.68
CA VAL A 256 4.72 -26.38 -18.87
C VAL A 256 5.72 -25.38 -18.29
N CYS A 257 6.67 -25.86 -17.47
CA CYS A 257 7.78 -25.09 -16.91
C CYS A 257 9.03 -25.11 -17.81
N SER A 258 8.96 -25.70 -19.01
CA SER A 258 10.05 -25.70 -20.00
C SER A 258 10.48 -24.28 -20.38
N VAL A 259 9.54 -23.34 -20.33
CA VAL A 259 9.80 -21.90 -20.30
C VAL A 259 9.40 -21.38 -18.93
N ASN A 260 10.34 -20.83 -18.17
CA ASN A 260 10.04 -20.30 -16.84
C ASN A 260 9.20 -19.02 -16.96
N THR A 261 7.92 -19.11 -16.60
CA THR A 261 6.97 -17.98 -16.59
C THR A 261 7.03 -17.17 -15.28
N CYS A 262 7.78 -17.65 -14.29
CA CYS A 262 7.95 -16.99 -13.01
C CYS A 262 8.97 -15.86 -13.11
N GLN A 263 8.58 -14.66 -12.64
CA GLN A 263 9.43 -13.47 -12.62
C GLN A 263 10.29 -13.43 -11.35
N ASN A 264 11.23 -12.48 -11.30
CA ASN A 264 12.04 -12.18 -10.11
C ASN A 264 12.78 -13.38 -9.51
N GLY A 265 13.28 -14.29 -10.36
CA GLY A 265 14.00 -15.48 -9.93
C GLY A 265 13.11 -16.56 -9.29
N GLY A 266 11.79 -16.46 -9.45
CA GLY A 266 10.85 -17.50 -9.05
C GLY A 266 11.11 -18.82 -9.78
N THR A 267 10.85 -19.93 -9.09
CA THR A 267 10.99 -21.28 -9.65
C THR A 267 9.62 -21.82 -10.04
N CYS A 268 9.43 -22.17 -11.30
CA CYS A 268 8.20 -22.82 -11.78
C CYS A 268 8.13 -24.25 -11.25
N ARG A 269 7.00 -24.60 -10.63
CA ARG A 269 6.67 -25.96 -10.19
C ARG A 269 5.37 -26.41 -10.84
N GLN A 270 5.46 -27.42 -11.69
CA GLN A 270 4.28 -28.03 -12.28
C GLN A 270 3.60 -28.97 -11.27
N ILE A 271 2.33 -28.71 -10.99
CA ILE A 271 1.53 -29.43 -9.99
C ILE A 271 0.49 -30.38 -10.61
N ALA A 272 0.17 -30.21 -11.90
CA ALA A 272 -0.69 -31.10 -12.67
C ALA A 272 -0.27 -31.12 -14.15
N PRO A 273 -0.81 -32.01 -15.00
CA PRO A 273 -0.42 -32.11 -16.42
C PRO A 273 -0.48 -30.78 -17.20
N THR A 274 -1.36 -29.87 -16.81
CA THR A 274 -1.52 -28.54 -17.43
C THR A 274 -1.46 -27.37 -16.44
N MET A 275 -1.19 -27.64 -15.14
CA MET A 275 -1.18 -26.61 -14.10
C MET A 275 0.20 -26.48 -13.46
N ALA A 276 0.65 -25.24 -13.27
CA ALA A 276 1.89 -24.91 -12.56
C ALA A 276 1.66 -23.72 -11.63
N GLU A 277 2.54 -23.61 -10.64
CA GLU A 277 2.63 -22.48 -9.73
C GLU A 277 4.06 -21.96 -9.67
N CYS A 278 4.23 -20.71 -9.25
CA CYS A 278 5.53 -20.11 -9.04
C CYS A 278 5.91 -20.10 -7.56
N LEU A 279 7.05 -20.70 -7.24
CA LEU A 279 7.70 -20.58 -5.94
C LEU A 279 8.51 -19.29 -5.93
N CYS A 280 8.01 -18.28 -5.23
CA CYS A 280 8.64 -16.96 -5.20
C CYS A 280 9.85 -16.93 -4.26
N GLN A 281 10.89 -16.22 -4.70
CA GLN A 281 12.02 -15.88 -3.86
C GLN A 281 11.60 -14.93 -2.74
N THR A 282 12.38 -14.91 -1.66
CA THR A 282 12.16 -14.00 -0.52
C THR A 282 11.98 -12.56 -1.01
N GLY A 283 10.90 -11.90 -0.59
CA GLY A 283 10.59 -10.53 -1.00
C GLY A 283 9.69 -10.40 -2.22
N PHE A 284 9.25 -11.50 -2.83
CA PHE A 284 8.31 -11.51 -3.95
C PHE A 284 7.08 -12.37 -3.67
N THR A 285 5.98 -12.06 -4.33
CA THR A 285 4.68 -12.73 -4.16
C THR A 285 3.84 -12.64 -5.44
N GLY A 286 2.65 -13.24 -5.40
CA GLY A 286 1.74 -13.32 -6.53
C GLY A 286 1.93 -14.56 -7.39
N PRO A 287 0.98 -14.83 -8.31
CA PRO A 287 0.91 -16.09 -9.05
C PRO A 287 2.11 -16.30 -10.00
N THR A 288 2.74 -15.21 -10.46
CA THR A 288 3.94 -15.25 -11.31
C THR A 288 5.16 -14.63 -10.62
N CYS A 289 5.11 -14.40 -9.31
CA CYS A 289 6.15 -13.71 -8.54
C CYS A 289 6.52 -12.32 -9.10
N ASN A 290 5.58 -11.66 -9.78
CA ASN A 290 5.76 -10.35 -10.36
C ASN A 290 5.66 -9.22 -9.32
N LEU A 291 5.00 -9.47 -8.18
CA LEU A 291 4.79 -8.46 -7.16
C LEU A 291 5.87 -8.53 -6.08
N ARG A 292 6.32 -7.37 -5.60
CA ARG A 292 7.11 -7.27 -4.38
C ARG A 292 6.22 -7.52 -3.17
N ASP A 293 6.72 -8.33 -2.25
CA ASP A 293 6.04 -8.61 -0.98
C ASP A 293 6.19 -7.41 -0.05
N SER A 294 5.09 -6.69 0.17
CA SER A 294 5.08 -5.55 1.07
C SER A 294 5.37 -5.93 2.53
N CYS A 295 5.18 -7.20 2.92
CA CYS A 295 5.57 -7.66 4.24
C CYS A 295 7.09 -7.85 4.39
N ALA A 296 7.84 -7.95 3.29
CA ALA A 296 9.29 -8.14 3.34
C ALA A 296 10.05 -6.92 3.90
N ILE A 297 9.49 -5.71 3.75
CA ILE A 297 10.05 -4.48 4.36
C ILE A 297 9.63 -4.30 5.83
N SER A 298 8.98 -5.30 6.43
CA SER A 298 8.49 -5.26 7.81
C SER A 298 7.76 -3.95 8.14
N PRO A 299 6.64 -3.67 7.42
CA PRO A 299 5.91 -2.42 7.57
C PRO A 299 5.24 -2.34 8.95
N CYS A 300 4.87 -3.48 9.53
CA CYS A 300 4.27 -3.58 10.86
C CYS A 300 5.32 -3.41 11.97
N LYS A 301 5.12 -2.42 12.83
CA LYS A 301 5.97 -2.07 13.96
C LYS A 301 5.46 -2.70 15.26
N ASN A 302 6.25 -2.55 16.33
CA ASN A 302 5.91 -2.95 17.70
C ASN A 302 5.41 -4.41 17.84
N GLY A 303 5.96 -5.34 17.05
CA GLY A 303 5.59 -6.76 17.08
C GLY A 303 4.27 -7.10 16.37
N GLY A 304 3.73 -6.21 15.52
CA GLY A 304 2.57 -6.52 14.69
C GLY A 304 2.86 -7.59 13.63
N GLY A 305 1.92 -8.53 13.48
CA GLY A 305 1.99 -9.55 12.44
C GLY A 305 1.61 -8.97 11.07
N CYS A 306 2.39 -9.26 10.03
CA CYS A 306 2.10 -8.80 8.67
C CYS A 306 1.43 -9.90 7.84
N THR A 307 0.43 -9.53 7.05
CA THR A 307 -0.23 -10.42 6.08
C THR A 307 -0.26 -9.77 4.71
N THR A 308 0.33 -10.44 3.71
CA THR A 308 0.33 -10.03 2.31
C THR A 308 -1.04 -10.27 1.67
N LEU A 309 -1.47 -9.34 0.82
CA LEU A 309 -2.76 -9.38 0.12
C LEU A 309 -2.51 -9.34 -1.40
N LEU A 310 -3.03 -10.34 -2.11
CA LEU A 310 -2.91 -10.48 -3.56
C LEU A 310 -3.98 -9.64 -4.28
N VAL A 311 -3.97 -8.33 -4.04
CA VAL A 311 -4.86 -7.37 -4.69
C VAL A 311 -4.00 -6.49 -5.59
N ASP A 312 -4.47 -6.25 -6.81
CA ASP A 312 -3.84 -5.30 -7.74
C ASP A 312 -3.97 -3.89 -7.17
N THR A 313 -2.83 -3.33 -6.78
CA THR A 313 -2.72 -1.95 -6.25
C THR A 313 -2.46 -0.93 -7.36
N GLY A 314 -2.35 -1.38 -8.63
CA GLY A 314 -1.84 -0.57 -9.74
C GLY A 314 -0.32 -0.31 -9.64
N THR A 315 0.39 -1.02 -8.77
CA THR A 315 1.84 -0.92 -8.57
C THR A 315 2.48 -2.31 -8.57
N ASP A 316 3.81 -2.36 -8.70
CA ASP A 316 4.59 -3.61 -8.60
C ASP A 316 4.63 -4.18 -7.16
N TRP A 317 3.90 -3.60 -6.20
CA TRP A 317 3.83 -4.05 -4.82
C TRP A 317 2.49 -4.71 -4.52
N SER A 318 2.55 -5.82 -3.79
CA SER A 318 1.38 -6.43 -3.17
C SER A 318 0.80 -5.53 -2.08
N ALA A 319 -0.50 -5.57 -1.87
CA ALA A 319 -1.10 -4.95 -0.70
C ALA A 319 -0.69 -5.69 0.59
N TYR A 320 -0.80 -5.06 1.75
CA TYR A 320 -0.55 -5.71 3.04
C TYR A 320 -1.54 -5.25 4.11
N ARG A 321 -1.62 -6.03 5.19
CA ARG A 321 -2.37 -5.72 6.40
C ARG A 321 -1.53 -6.06 7.62
N CYS A 322 -1.47 -5.14 8.58
CA CYS A 322 -0.92 -5.42 9.90
C CYS A 322 -1.99 -5.86 10.89
N VAL A 323 -1.65 -6.84 11.72
CA VAL A 323 -2.42 -7.29 12.88
C VAL A 323 -1.66 -6.83 14.13
N CYS A 324 -2.17 -5.79 14.77
CA CYS A 324 -1.48 -5.15 15.88
C CYS A 324 -1.69 -5.89 17.21
N PRO A 325 -0.67 -5.95 18.08
CA PRO A 325 -0.82 -6.50 19.42
C PRO A 325 -1.70 -5.59 20.30
N PRO A 326 -2.20 -6.11 21.44
CA PRO A 326 -2.96 -5.34 22.41
C PRO A 326 -2.30 -4.02 22.81
N GLY A 327 -3.07 -2.93 22.80
CA GLY A 327 -2.57 -1.60 23.20
C GLY A 327 -1.71 -0.88 22.16
N ILE A 328 -1.50 -1.48 20.98
CA ILE A 328 -0.81 -0.88 19.84
C ILE A 328 -1.81 -0.79 18.67
N TYR A 329 -1.77 0.29 17.92
CA TYR A 329 -2.69 0.57 16.82
C TYR A 329 -2.02 1.40 15.71
N GLY A 330 -2.77 1.67 14.65
CA GLY A 330 -2.30 2.26 13.40
C GLY A 330 -2.22 1.23 12.28
N GLN A 331 -2.22 1.70 11.01
CA GLN A 331 -2.11 0.82 9.84
C GLN A 331 -0.85 -0.04 9.90
N ASN A 332 0.21 0.51 10.50
CA ASN A 332 1.53 -0.09 10.60
C ASN A 332 1.88 -0.45 12.05
N CYS A 333 0.92 -0.48 12.98
CA CYS A 333 1.16 -0.76 14.41
C CYS A 333 2.27 0.10 15.03
N ASP A 334 2.41 1.33 14.56
CA ASP A 334 3.42 2.32 14.95
C ASP A 334 3.01 3.14 16.17
N THR A 335 1.73 3.12 16.54
CA THR A 335 1.21 3.92 17.63
C THR A 335 0.94 3.06 18.87
N GLY A 336 1.69 3.30 19.95
CA GLY A 336 1.50 2.63 21.24
C GLY A 336 0.67 3.46 22.22
N ASN A 337 -0.23 2.82 22.97
CA ASN A 337 -0.92 3.45 24.09
C ASN A 337 -0.02 3.42 25.34
N TYR A 338 0.65 4.53 25.63
CA TYR A 338 1.53 4.70 26.80
C TYR A 338 0.84 4.43 28.14
N ARG A 339 -0.49 4.64 28.26
CA ARG A 339 -1.25 4.26 29.46
C ARG A 339 -1.43 2.74 29.58
N TYR A 340 -1.49 2.02 28.47
CA TYR A 340 -1.58 0.55 28.44
C TYR A 340 -0.25 -0.08 28.89
N PHE A 341 0.88 0.44 28.44
CA PHE A 341 2.20 -0.03 28.90
C PHE A 341 2.44 0.28 30.38
N TYR A 342 2.03 1.45 30.87
CA TYR A 342 2.18 1.82 32.28
C TYR A 342 1.32 0.95 33.20
N SER A 343 0.06 0.65 32.81
CA SER A 343 -0.82 -0.21 33.59
C SER A 343 -0.37 -1.67 33.59
N HIS A 344 0.13 -2.18 32.45
CA HIS A 344 0.65 -3.54 32.35
C HIS A 344 1.95 -3.72 33.16
N TYR A 345 2.86 -2.73 33.14
CA TYR A 345 4.10 -2.73 33.92
C TYR A 345 3.82 -2.69 35.44
N LEU A 346 2.86 -1.87 35.88
CA LEU A 346 2.39 -1.84 37.28
C LEU A 346 1.73 -3.16 37.71
N SER A 347 1.02 -3.84 36.81
CA SER A 347 0.42 -5.15 37.10
C SER A 347 1.47 -6.26 37.27
N LEU A 348 2.52 -6.25 36.44
CA LEU A 348 3.64 -7.19 36.53
C LEU A 348 4.44 -6.98 37.82
N LEU A 349 4.67 -5.73 38.22
CA LEU A 349 5.29 -5.40 39.52
C LEU A 349 4.44 -5.89 40.69
N LYS A 350 3.12 -5.70 40.66
CA LYS A 350 2.20 -6.21 41.70
C LYS A 350 2.26 -7.74 41.82
N ASN A 351 2.28 -8.46 40.70
CA ASN A 351 2.40 -9.92 40.69
C ASN A 351 3.76 -10.38 41.24
N LEU A 352 4.84 -9.69 40.90
CA LEU A 352 6.18 -10.00 41.43
C LEU A 352 6.25 -9.80 42.95
N PHE A 353 5.65 -8.71 43.47
CA PHE A 353 5.55 -8.45 44.90
C PHE A 353 4.67 -9.49 45.63
N GLN A 354 3.57 -9.94 45.02
CA GLN A 354 2.73 -11.01 45.58
C GLN A 354 3.45 -12.37 45.61
N GLN A 355 4.22 -12.69 44.56
CA GLN A 355 5.03 -13.92 44.54
C GLN A 355 6.18 -13.88 45.55
N LEU A 356 6.84 -12.74 45.75
CA LEU A 356 7.87 -12.57 46.79
C LEU A 356 7.28 -12.64 48.20
N ALA A 357 6.06 -12.13 48.42
CA ALA A 357 5.37 -12.22 49.71
C ALA A 357 4.97 -13.67 50.07
N LEU A 358 4.70 -14.52 49.09
CA LEU A 358 4.41 -15.95 49.27
C LEU A 358 5.64 -16.80 49.61
N VAL A 359 6.86 -16.31 49.36
CA VAL A 359 8.13 -17.00 49.67
C VAL A 359 8.66 -16.62 51.07
N LEU A 360 8.08 -15.59 51.70
CA LEU A 360 8.46 -15.07 53.02
C LEU A 360 7.52 -15.49 54.17
N ILE A 361 6.57 -16.40 53.91
CA ILE A 361 5.68 -17.03 54.90
C ILE A 361 6.05 -18.51 55.01
#